data_AF-A0A830EQZ6-F1
#
_entry.id   AF-A0A830EQZ6-F1
#
_cell.length_a   1.000
_cell.length_b   1.000
_cell.length_c   1.000
_cell.angle_alpha   90.00
_cell.angle_beta   90.00
_cell.angle_gamma   90.00
#
_symmetry.space_group_name_H-M   'P 1'
#
loop_
_entity.id
_entity.type
_entity.pdbx_description
1 polymer ?
#
loop_
_entity_poly.entity_id
_entity_poly.type
_entity_poly.pdbx_seq_one_letter_code
_entity_poly.pdbx_strand_id
1 'polypeptide(L)'
;MSLKEFLTHPASAATATATTLFGAFQFDVIAVLFHWSWANLGQLFYGATLLVSSAPVLPITQSTASKIVAGLATLLLLKLLLKAREQIDNRTDG
;
A
#
# COMPACT_ATOMS: atom_id res chain seq x y z
N MET A 1 -3.28 -23.85 -0.20
CA MET A 1 -3.81 -23.27 1.06
C MET A 1 -5.32 -23.11 0.90
N SER A 2 -6.11 -23.61 1.84
CA SER A 2 -7.57 -23.62 1.74
C SER A 2 -8.15 -22.23 2.03
N LEU A 3 -9.21 -21.83 1.34
CA LEU A 3 -9.93 -20.55 1.56
C LEU A 3 -10.42 -20.42 3.02
N LYS A 4 -10.63 -21.54 3.71
CA LYS A 4 -10.98 -21.61 5.13
C LYS A 4 -9.82 -21.20 6.04
N GLU A 5 -8.58 -21.64 5.75
CA GLU A 5 -7.39 -21.29 6.56
C GLU A 5 -7.02 -19.81 6.43
N PHE A 6 -7.22 -19.23 5.25
CA PHE A 6 -6.98 -17.79 5.01
C PHE A 6 -7.89 -16.90 5.86
N LEU A 7 -9.12 -17.36 6.13
CA LEU A 7 -10.12 -16.64 6.91
C LEU A 7 -9.98 -16.81 8.42
N THR A 8 -9.48 -17.96 8.90
CA THR A 8 -9.30 -18.20 10.35
C THR A 8 -7.97 -17.70 10.91
N HIS A 9 -6.92 -17.57 10.10
CA HIS A 9 -5.62 -17.04 10.55
C HIS A 9 -5.08 -15.97 9.59
N PRO A 10 -5.69 -14.77 9.54
CA PRO A 10 -5.26 -13.69 8.64
C PRO A 10 -3.81 -13.25 8.89
N ALA A 11 -3.36 -13.33 10.15
CA ALA A 11 -1.95 -13.07 10.50
C ALA A 11 -1.01 -14.10 9.87
N SER A 12 -1.36 -15.39 9.85
CA SER A 12 -0.55 -16.45 9.23
C SER A 12 -0.44 -16.26 7.72
N ALA A 13 -1.54 -15.90 7.06
CA ALA A 13 -1.56 -15.68 5.62
C ALA A 13 -0.78 -14.42 5.20
N ALA A 14 -0.91 -13.33 5.96
CA ALA A 14 -0.12 -12.12 5.75
C ALA A 14 1.38 -12.38 5.96
N THR A 15 1.72 -13.15 7.00
CA THR A 15 3.11 -13.51 7.29
C THR A 15 3.69 -14.41 6.21
N ALA A 16 2.96 -15.43 5.76
CA ALA A 16 3.40 -16.32 4.67
C ALA A 16 3.61 -15.57 3.35
N THR A 17 2.71 -14.65 3.02
CA THR A 17 2.84 -13.81 1.82
C THR A 17 4.07 -12.89 1.93
N ALA A 18 4.27 -12.28 3.10
CA ALA A 18 5.45 -11.47 3.37
C ALA A 18 6.72 -12.30 3.26
N THR A 19 6.82 -13.46 3.89
CA THR A 19 7.99 -14.36 3.81
C THR A 19 8.26 -14.82 2.37
N THR A 20 7.23 -15.07 1.58
CA THR A 20 7.38 -15.46 0.18
C THR A 20 7.91 -14.29 -0.66
N LEU A 21 7.41 -13.07 -0.43
CA LEU A 21 7.94 -11.87 -1.06
C LEU A 21 9.40 -11.62 -0.64
N PHE A 22 9.71 -11.71 0.65
CA PHE A 22 11.07 -11.60 1.21
C PHE A 22 12.02 -12.71 0.76
N GLY A 23 11.50 -13.89 0.39
CA GLY A 23 12.28 -14.98 -0.18
C GLY A 23 12.51 -14.83 -1.69
N ALA A 24 11.53 -14.29 -2.42
CA ALA A 24 11.60 -14.08 -3.86
C ALA A 24 12.41 -12.82 -4.24
N PHE A 25 12.37 -11.80 -3.39
CA PHE A 25 13.11 -10.55 -3.56
C PHE A 25 14.02 -10.36 -2.34
N GLN A 26 15.30 -10.04 -2.58
CA GLN A 26 16.21 -9.71 -1.50
C GLN A 26 15.65 -8.56 -0.65
N PHE A 27 15.87 -8.61 0.66
CA PHE A 27 15.32 -7.65 1.62
C PHE A 27 15.61 -6.19 1.22
N ASP A 28 16.79 -5.93 0.68
CA ASP A 28 17.20 -4.61 0.20
C ASP A 28 16.33 -4.11 -0.96
N VAL A 29 15.94 -4.99 -1.89
CA VAL A 29 15.07 -4.62 -3.01
C VAL A 29 13.68 -4.25 -2.50
N ILE A 30 13.16 -5.02 -1.54
CA ILE A 30 11.86 -4.72 -0.92
C ILE A 30 11.92 -3.40 -0.15
N ALA A 31 12.99 -3.19 0.62
CA ALA A 31 13.19 -1.95 1.37
C ALA A 31 13.27 -0.72 0.45
N VAL A 32 14.03 -0.83 -0.65
CA VAL A 32 14.11 0.23 -1.68
C VAL A 32 12.76 0.48 -2.32
N LEU A 33 12.01 -0.57 -2.69
CA LEU A 33 10.68 -0.45 -3.27
C LEU A 33 9.68 0.18 -2.29
N PHE A 34 9.72 -0.19 -1.02
CA PHE A 34 8.87 0.43 0.01
C PHE A 34 9.22 1.90 0.22
N HIS A 35 10.51 2.22 0.34
CA HIS A 35 10.95 3.59 0.52
C HIS A 35 10.59 4.47 -0.68
N TRP A 36 10.85 3.97 -1.89
CA TRP A 36 10.47 4.64 -3.13
C TRP A 36 8.96 4.80 -3.25
N SER A 37 8.17 3.78 -2.94
CA SER A 37 6.71 3.83 -2.98
C SER A 37 6.15 4.82 -1.97
N TRP A 38 6.72 4.85 -0.76
CA TRP A 38 6.35 5.81 0.27
C TRP A 38 6.67 7.25 -0.15
N ALA A 39 7.83 7.49 -0.76
CA ALA A 39 8.20 8.80 -1.29
C ALA A 39 7.24 9.25 -2.39
N ASN A 40 6.90 8.35 -3.33
CA ASN A 40 6.10 8.63 -4.52
C ASN A 40 4.60 8.29 -4.38
N LEU A 41 4.12 8.10 -3.14
CA LEU A 41 2.77 7.61 -2.86
C LEU A 41 1.64 8.42 -3.51
N GLY A 42 1.83 9.74 -3.67
CA GLY A 42 0.85 10.61 -4.34
C GLY A 42 0.75 10.35 -5.86
N GLN A 43 1.88 10.10 -6.52
CA GLN A 43 1.89 9.72 -7.94
C GLN A 43 1.28 8.34 -8.14
N LEU A 44 1.58 7.39 -7.24
CA LEU A 44 0.97 6.05 -7.26
C LEU A 44 -0.55 6.10 -7.08
N PHE A 45 -1.04 6.94 -6.16
CA PHE A 45 -2.47 7.15 -5.98
C PHE A 45 -3.12 7.73 -7.23
N TYR A 46 -2.53 8.78 -7.82
CA TYR A 46 -3.03 9.34 -9.07
C TYR A 46 -3.05 8.30 -10.20
N GLY A 47 -1.98 7.55 -10.39
CA GLY A 47 -1.92 6.45 -11.35
C GLY A 47 -2.99 5.39 -11.10
N ALA A 48 -3.27 5.06 -9.84
CA ALA A 48 -4.33 4.12 -9.48
C ALA A 48 -5.74 4.68 -9.77
N THR A 49 -5.97 5.99 -9.60
CA THR A 49 -7.26 6.60 -9.99
C THR A 49 -7.49 6.58 -11.50
N LEU A 50 -6.41 6.75 -12.29
CA LEU A 50 -6.46 6.55 -13.74
C LEU A 50 -6.73 5.09 -14.08
N LEU A 51 -6.11 4.15 -13.37
CA LEU A 51 -6.35 2.71 -13.55
C LEU A 51 -7.80 2.32 -13.33
N VAL A 52 -8.46 2.86 -12.29
CA VAL A 52 -9.89 2.66 -12.05
C VAL A 52 -10.73 3.25 -13.19
N SER A 53 -10.37 4.44 -13.67
CA SER A 53 -11.04 5.09 -14.80
C SER A 53 -10.88 4.32 -16.11
N SER A 54 -9.76 3.62 -16.28
CA SER A 54 -9.44 2.76 -17.43
C SER A 54 -9.79 1.29 -17.23
N ALA A 55 -10.37 0.91 -16.08
CA ALA A 55 -10.77 -0.47 -15.79
C ALA A 55 -11.72 -1.10 -16.83
N PRO A 56 -12.60 -0.35 -17.54
CA PRO A 56 -13.43 -0.94 -18.60
C PRO A 56 -12.63 -1.51 -19.78
N VAL A 57 -11.37 -1.07 -19.96
CA VAL A 57 -10.54 -1.39 -21.13
C VAL A 57 -9.37 -2.32 -20.77
N LEU A 58 -9.16 -2.58 -19.47
CA LEU A 58 -8.07 -3.40 -18.97
C LEU A 58 -8.62 -4.69 -18.35
N PRO A 59 -7.89 -5.82 -18.41
CA PRO A 59 -8.33 -7.10 -17.84
C PRO A 59 -8.19 -7.13 -16.30
N ILE A 60 -8.71 -6.11 -15.63
CA ILE A 60 -8.65 -5.94 -14.18
C ILE A 60 -10.06 -5.68 -13.68
N THR A 61 -10.48 -6.43 -12.67
CA THR A 61 -11.81 -6.21 -12.10
C THR A 61 -11.87 -4.85 -11.40
N GLN A 62 -13.01 -4.18 -11.51
CA GLN A 62 -13.25 -2.91 -10.82
C GLN A 62 -13.04 -3.05 -9.30
N SER A 63 -13.42 -4.19 -8.72
CA SER A 63 -13.19 -4.51 -7.31
C SER A 63 -11.70 -4.51 -6.93
N THR A 64 -10.84 -5.08 -7.77
CA THR A 64 -9.39 -5.08 -7.55
C THR A 64 -8.83 -3.67 -7.62
N ALA A 65 -9.21 -2.90 -8.64
CA ALA A 65 -8.74 -1.53 -8.81
C ALA A 65 -9.19 -0.62 -7.65
N SER A 66 -10.44 -0.75 -7.19
CA SER A 66 -10.96 -0.02 -6.03
C SER A 66 -10.22 -0.36 -4.73
N LYS A 67 -9.85 -1.63 -4.50
CA LYS A 67 -9.06 -2.03 -3.32
C LYS A 67 -7.67 -1.39 -3.32
N ILE A 68 -7.03 -1.31 -4.49
CA ILE A 68 -5.72 -0.67 -4.65
C ILE A 68 -5.85 0.83 -4.34
N VAL A 69 -6.84 1.51 -4.92
CA VAL A 69 -7.08 2.94 -4.67
C VAL A 69 -7.40 3.20 -3.20
N ALA A 70 -8.25 2.38 -2.58
CA ALA A 70 -8.59 2.51 -1.16
C ALA A 70 -7.35 2.35 -0.26
N GLY A 71 -6.51 1.34 -0.52
CA GLY A 71 -5.27 1.14 0.22
C GLY A 71 -4.30 2.32 0.08
N LEU A 72 -4.11 2.82 -1.14
CA LEU A 72 -3.26 3.99 -1.40
C LEU A 72 -3.81 5.27 -0.77
N ALA A 73 -5.14 5.46 -0.77
CA ALA A 73 -5.80 6.58 -0.11
C ALA A 73 -5.53 6.57 1.40
N THR A 74 -5.70 5.41 2.05
CA THR A 74 -5.43 5.26 3.49
C THR A 74 -3.96 5.55 3.82
N LEU A 75 -3.02 5.05 3.00
CA LEU A 75 -1.59 5.33 3.18
C LEU A 75 -1.26 6.82 2.98
N LEU A 76 -1.93 7.50 2.04
CA LEU A 76 -1.77 8.94 1.84
C LEU A 76 -2.27 9.74 3.03
N LEU A 77 -3.44 9.38 3.56
CA LEU A 77 -3.99 10.01 4.76
C LEU A 77 -3.03 9.82 5.94
N LEU A 78 -2.47 8.62 6.13
CA LEU A 78 -1.47 8.36 7.17
C LEU A 78 -0.23 9.24 6.99
N LYS A 79 0.28 9.37 5.76
CA LYS A 79 1.43 10.23 5.46
C LYS A 79 1.14 11.71 5.75
N LEU A 80 -0.06 12.18 5.45
CA LEU A 80 -0.49 13.55 5.74
C LEU A 80 -0.64 13.79 7.25
N LEU A 81 -1.19 12.82 7.99
CA LEU A 81 -1.29 12.89 9.44
C LEU A 81 0.08 12.96 10.12
N LEU A 82 1.05 12.14 9.67
CA LEU A 82 2.41 12.17 10.16
C LEU A 82 3.07 13.53 9.90
N LYS A 83 2.93 14.07 8.69
CA LYS A 83 3.42 15.42 8.37
C LYS A 83 2.74 16.52 9.19
N ALA A 84 1.44 16.41 9.42
CA ALA A 84 0.71 17.37 10.23
C ALA A 84 1.20 17.34 11.68
N ARG A 85 1.46 16.15 12.24
CA ARG A 85 2.07 16.00 13.57
C ARG A 85 3.46 16.64 13.63
N GLU A 86 4.33 16.35 12.67
CA GLU A 86 5.67 16.96 12.59
C GLU A 86 5.60 18.49 12.53
N GLN A 87 4.62 19.07 11.82
CA GLN A 87 4.43 20.52 11.77
C GLN A 87 3.95 21.11 13.09
N ILE A 88 3.14 20.37 13.85
CA ILE A 88 2.67 20.80 15.17
C ILE A 88 3.83 20.74 16.18
N ASP A 89 4.58 19.63 16.21
CA ASP A 89 5.74 19.47 17.09
C ASP A 89 6.78 20.57 16.81
N ASN A 90 7.14 20.80 15.53
CA ASN A 90 8.07 21.86 15.14
C ASN A 90 7.60 23.29 15.48
N ARG A 91 6.30 23.53 15.65
CA ARG A 91 5.76 24.83 16.07
C ARG A 91 5.67 24.98 17.59
N THR A 92 5.72 23.88 18.33
CA THR A 92 5.59 23.86 19.79
C THR A 92 6.96 23.90 20.47
N ASP A 93 8.00 23.44 19.79
CA ASP A 93 9.40 23.48 20.24
C ASP A 93 10.14 24.78 19.84
N GLY A 94 9.44 25.76 19.28
CA GLY A 94 9.96 27.07 18.84
C GLY A 94 9.62 28.21 19.77
#